data_AF-A0A2I1HI84-F1
#
_entry.id   AF-A0A2I1HI84-F1
#
_cell.length_a   1.000
_cell.length_b   1.000
_cell.length_c   1.000
_cell.angle_alpha   90.00
_cell.angle_beta   90.00
_cell.angle_gamma   90.00
#
_symmetry.space_group_name_H-M   'P 1'
#
loop_
_entity.id
_entity.type
_entity.pdbx_description
1 polymer ?
#
loop_
_entity_poly.entity_id
_entity_poly.type
_entity_poly.pdbx_seq_one_letter_code
_entity_poly.pdbx_strand_id
1 'polypeptide(L)'
;IDKVGNPVVLGNVKELGSWKSPIVKFSPQNRTYWRSSPVIISLSSVSGEIQYKYAIHVSAKPLYSLGGFGRESVLHGREERIIFEGNGNRDNRMLNIERNNQFDIFINNNQLPRLYPNTIRDFAFVDYIYNSVKADNLKAKVLEYQHLLILHNDYTISASNLDFIADRIDIRLNKDKRLFLCFLLGHYTSRRQVSFYELQNKFQSDAI
;
A
#
# COMPACT_ATOMS: atom_id res chain seq x y z
N ILE A 1 13.93 -1.88 6.57
CA ILE A 1 13.84 -1.48 5.14
C ILE A 1 14.83 -0.33 4.82
N ASP A 2 15.51 0.16 5.84
CA ASP A 2 16.27 1.43 5.89
C ASP A 2 17.61 1.44 5.15
N LYS A 3 17.86 0.46 4.27
CA LYS A 3 19.14 0.31 3.55
C LYS A 3 18.98 0.19 2.03
N VAL A 4 17.77 0.37 1.51
CA VAL A 4 17.45 0.08 0.11
C VAL A 4 17.56 1.34 -0.77
N GLY A 5 17.36 2.53 -0.19
CA GLY A 5 17.41 3.82 -0.87
C GLY A 5 16.24 4.69 -0.42
N ASN A 6 15.98 5.78 -1.16
CA ASN A 6 14.89 6.69 -0.86
C ASN A 6 13.63 6.28 -1.63
N PRO A 7 12.52 5.91 -0.98
CA PRO A 7 11.27 5.61 -1.66
C PRO A 7 10.70 6.87 -2.32
N VAL A 8 10.29 6.73 -3.57
CA VAL A 8 9.76 7.80 -4.43
C VAL A 8 8.60 7.28 -5.28
N VAL A 9 7.79 8.19 -5.82
CA VAL A 9 6.78 7.86 -6.85
C VAL A 9 7.04 8.73 -8.07
N LEU A 10 6.97 8.10 -9.24
CA LEU A 10 7.06 8.80 -10.52
C LEU A 10 5.90 8.38 -11.42
N GLY A 11 5.55 9.25 -12.36
CA GLY A 11 4.44 9.05 -13.27
C GLY A 11 4.54 9.87 -14.53
N ASN A 12 3.54 9.77 -15.41
CA ASN A 12 3.55 10.41 -16.72
C ASN A 12 3.35 11.94 -16.66
N VAL A 13 2.69 12.45 -15.61
CA VAL A 13 2.46 13.89 -15.43
C VAL A 13 3.66 14.62 -14.83
N LYS A 14 3.74 15.94 -15.03
CA LYS A 14 4.85 16.78 -14.57
C LYS A 14 5.00 16.79 -13.04
N GLU A 15 3.89 16.73 -12.31
CA GLU A 15 3.87 16.73 -10.85
C GLU A 15 4.39 15.41 -10.27
N LEU A 16 4.40 14.35 -11.08
CA LEU A 16 5.04 13.06 -10.79
C LEU A 16 6.37 12.90 -11.57
N GLY A 17 6.92 14.00 -12.08
CA GLY A 17 8.25 14.05 -12.68
C GLY A 17 8.41 13.40 -14.06
N SER A 18 7.31 13.15 -14.78
CA SER A 18 7.31 12.65 -16.17
C SER A 18 8.25 11.45 -16.39
N TRP A 19 8.21 10.48 -15.48
CA TRP A 19 9.06 9.27 -15.44
C TRP A 19 10.58 9.50 -15.35
N LYS A 20 11.01 10.73 -15.09
CA LYS A 20 12.43 11.12 -15.10
C LYS A 20 12.91 11.63 -13.75
N SER A 21 12.14 12.53 -13.14
CA SER A 21 12.57 13.26 -11.94
C SER A 21 11.85 12.74 -10.70
N PRO A 22 12.56 12.27 -9.66
CA PRO A 22 11.95 11.80 -8.42
C PRO A 22 11.53 12.99 -7.52
N ILE A 23 10.51 13.73 -7.96
CA ILE A 23 10.00 14.94 -7.28
C ILE A 23 9.25 14.56 -6.00
N VAL A 24 8.42 13.52 -6.08
CA VAL A 24 7.61 13.06 -4.94
C VAL A 24 8.39 12.02 -4.15
N LYS A 25 8.76 12.39 -2.93
CA LYS A 25 9.50 11.55 -1.99
C LYS A 25 8.60 11.08 -0.87
N PHE A 26 8.79 9.85 -0.41
CA PHE A 26 8.09 9.34 0.75
C PHE A 26 8.91 9.53 2.03
N SER A 27 8.21 9.77 3.13
CA SER A 27 8.75 9.74 4.48
C SER A 27 8.26 8.49 5.21
N PRO A 28 9.13 7.74 5.91
CA PRO A 28 8.72 6.62 6.73
C PRO A 28 7.82 7.09 7.87
N GLN A 29 6.68 6.43 8.01
CA GLN A 29 5.74 6.63 9.11
C GLN A 29 5.94 5.53 10.17
N ASN A 30 6.25 4.32 9.70
CA ASN A 30 6.73 3.20 10.50
C ASN A 30 7.64 2.31 9.64
N ARG A 31 7.95 1.10 10.11
CA ARG A 31 8.92 0.20 9.47
C ARG A 31 8.56 -0.21 8.03
N THR A 32 7.28 -0.28 7.70
CA THR A 32 6.76 -0.83 6.44
C THR A 32 5.80 0.11 5.71
N TYR A 33 5.52 1.28 6.29
CA TYR A 33 4.63 2.28 5.74
C TYR A 33 5.36 3.58 5.44
N TRP A 34 5.18 4.01 4.19
CA TRP A 34 5.75 5.21 3.63
C TRP A 34 4.62 6.13 3.17
N ARG A 35 4.76 7.43 3.43
CA ARG A 35 3.76 8.43 3.06
C ARG A 35 4.43 9.65 2.46
N SER A 36 3.89 10.14 1.35
CA SER A 36 4.29 11.41 0.75
C SER A 36 3.49 12.56 1.37
N SER A 37 3.98 13.77 1.21
CA SER A 37 3.13 14.95 1.30
C SER A 37 2.03 14.90 0.24
N PRO A 38 0.90 15.60 0.43
CA PRO A 38 -0.12 15.74 -0.61
C PRO A 38 0.48 16.25 -1.91
N VAL A 39 0.15 15.60 -3.03
CA VAL A 39 0.59 16.00 -4.37
C VAL A 39 -0.62 16.58 -5.09
N ILE A 40 -0.53 17.84 -5.49
CA ILE A 40 -1.59 18.53 -6.22
C ILE A 40 -1.32 18.34 -7.70
N ILE A 41 -2.18 17.60 -8.41
CA ILE A 41 -2.05 17.36 -9.85
C ILE A 41 -3.08 18.22 -10.58
N SER A 42 -2.63 19.02 -11.55
CA SER A 42 -3.53 19.87 -12.34
C SER A 42 -4.16 19.09 -13.49
N LEU A 43 -5.44 18.71 -13.34
CA LEU A 43 -6.18 17.92 -14.32
C LEU A 43 -6.35 18.62 -15.68
N SER A 44 -6.32 19.95 -15.73
CA SER A 44 -6.42 20.70 -16.99
C SER A 44 -5.24 20.46 -17.93
N SER A 45 -4.11 19.98 -17.41
CA SER A 45 -2.90 19.69 -18.18
C SER A 45 -2.72 18.21 -18.54
N VAL A 46 -3.67 17.35 -18.16
CA VAL A 46 -3.60 15.91 -18.35
C VAL A 46 -4.42 15.51 -19.58
N SER A 47 -3.76 15.02 -20.62
CA SER A 47 -4.40 14.36 -21.76
C SER A 47 -4.45 12.85 -21.53
N GLY A 48 -5.53 12.37 -20.92
CA GLY A 48 -5.79 10.93 -20.71
C GLY A 48 -5.57 10.45 -19.28
N GLU A 49 -5.22 9.16 -19.13
CA GLU A 49 -5.05 8.52 -17.84
C GLU A 49 -3.72 8.91 -17.17
N ILE A 50 -3.78 9.15 -15.85
CA ILE A 50 -2.57 9.40 -15.06
C ILE A 50 -2.01 8.05 -14.63
N GLN A 51 -0.78 7.77 -15.05
CA GLN A 51 -0.06 6.55 -14.71
C GLN A 51 1.11 6.85 -13.79
N TYR A 52 1.37 5.94 -12.86
CA TYR A 52 2.47 6.07 -11.91
C TYR A 52 3.03 4.71 -11.46
N LYS A 53 4.21 4.76 -10.83
CA LYS A 53 4.84 3.62 -10.17
C LYS A 53 5.61 4.06 -8.94
N TYR A 54 5.63 3.18 -7.94
CA TYR A 54 6.59 3.31 -6.84
C TYR A 54 7.99 2.90 -7.30
N ALA A 55 9.00 3.55 -6.75
CA ALA A 55 10.39 3.29 -7.06
C ALA A 55 11.28 3.59 -5.85
N ILE A 56 12.50 3.04 -5.90
CA ILE A 56 13.56 3.40 -4.97
C ILE A 56 14.60 4.22 -5.73
N HIS A 57 14.80 5.44 -5.27
CA HIS A 57 15.89 6.29 -5.70
C HIS A 57 17.15 5.98 -4.89
N VAL A 58 18.13 5.38 -5.56
CA VAL A 58 19.43 5.06 -4.98
C VAL A 58 20.41 6.16 -5.36
N SER A 59 20.75 7.00 -4.39
CA SER A 59 21.82 7.99 -4.56
C SER A 59 23.16 7.27 -4.72
N ALA A 60 23.97 7.73 -5.68
CA ALA A 60 25.22 7.07 -6.06
C ALA A 60 26.13 6.79 -4.85
N LYS A 61 26.61 5.55 -4.75
CA LYS A 61 27.85 5.24 -4.01
C LYS A 61 29.05 5.51 -4.93
N PRO A 62 30.24 5.83 -4.38
CA PRO A 62 31.46 5.90 -5.18
C PRO A 62 31.66 4.62 -5.99
N LEU A 63 31.94 4.79 -7.28
CA LEU A 63 31.97 3.78 -8.33
C LEU A 63 33.06 2.72 -8.09
N TYR A 64 32.75 1.64 -7.36
CA TYR A 64 33.52 0.39 -7.37
C TYR A 64 32.67 -0.88 -7.31
N SER A 65 31.34 -0.79 -7.40
CA SER A 65 30.50 -1.99 -7.31
C SER A 65 29.21 -1.85 -8.11
N LEU A 66 28.95 -2.85 -8.95
CA LEU A 66 27.69 -3.21 -9.62
C LEU A 66 27.48 -2.69 -11.05
N GLY A 67 27.93 -3.53 -11.99
CA GLY A 67 27.44 -3.50 -13.37
C GLY A 67 25.96 -3.85 -13.49
N GLY A 68 25.28 -3.15 -14.38
CA GLY A 68 24.13 -3.67 -15.14
C GLY A 68 22.72 -3.21 -14.74
N PHE A 69 22.07 -2.53 -15.69
CA PHE A 69 20.62 -2.38 -15.94
C PHE A 69 19.77 -1.57 -14.94
N GLY A 70 19.96 -0.26 -14.95
CA GLY A 70 18.94 0.74 -14.60
C GLY A 70 18.92 1.85 -15.67
N ARG A 71 17.81 2.59 -15.82
CA ARG A 71 17.79 3.79 -16.66
C ARG A 71 18.78 4.80 -16.08
N GLU A 72 19.89 5.00 -16.78
CA GLU A 72 20.96 5.94 -16.43
C GLU A 72 20.47 7.37 -16.62
N SER A 73 20.39 8.14 -15.53
CA SER A 73 20.38 9.59 -15.60
C SER A 73 21.76 10.06 -15.14
N VAL A 74 22.65 10.30 -16.09
CA VAL A 74 24.00 10.80 -15.80
C VAL A 74 23.92 12.29 -15.52
N LEU A 75 23.73 12.67 -14.26
CA LEU A 75 23.95 14.03 -13.79
C LEU A 75 25.19 14.01 -12.89
N HIS A 76 26.30 14.58 -13.39
CA HIS A 76 27.51 14.89 -12.62
C HIS A 76 28.35 13.70 -12.08
N GLY A 77 28.66 12.70 -12.93
CA GLY A 77 29.68 11.69 -12.60
C GLY A 77 29.35 10.76 -11.42
N ARG A 78 28.08 10.74 -11.01
CA ARG A 78 27.51 9.91 -9.96
C ARG A 78 26.31 9.19 -10.58
N GLU A 79 26.37 7.86 -10.67
CA GLU A 79 25.24 7.07 -11.17
C GLU A 79 24.11 7.05 -10.13
N GLU A 80 23.22 8.04 -10.20
CA GLU A 80 21.91 7.95 -9.54
C GLU A 80 21.04 6.95 -10.32
N ARG A 81 20.49 5.96 -9.62
CA ARG A 81 19.65 4.92 -10.22
C ARG A 81 18.25 4.96 -9.61
N ILE A 82 17.24 4.86 -10.47
CA ILE A 82 15.83 4.72 -10.07
C ILE A 82 15.39 3.29 -10.39
N ILE A 83 15.10 2.52 -9.35
CA ILE A 83 14.66 1.13 -9.45
C ILE A 83 13.15 1.09 -9.24
N PHE A 84 12.40 0.86 -10.32
CA PHE A 84 10.93 0.83 -10.30
C PHE A 84 10.39 -0.50 -9.79
N GLU A 85 9.17 -0.49 -9.25
CA GLU A 85 8.41 -1.72 -9.07
C GLU A 85 7.97 -2.34 -10.41
N GLY A 86 7.68 -3.64 -10.37
CA GLY A 86 7.30 -4.45 -11.52
C GLY A 86 8.46 -4.67 -12.50
N ASN A 87 8.11 -5.22 -13.65
CA ASN A 87 9.04 -5.64 -14.70
C ASN A 87 8.90 -4.82 -15.99
N GLY A 88 7.89 -3.95 -16.11
CA GLY A 88 7.78 -3.05 -17.26
C GLY A 88 6.54 -2.17 -17.25
N ASN A 89 6.26 -1.51 -18.38
CA ASN A 89 5.17 -0.54 -18.51
C ASN A 89 3.77 -1.14 -18.28
N ARG A 90 3.61 -2.46 -18.42
CA ARG A 90 2.34 -3.15 -18.15
C ARG A 90 1.98 -3.15 -16.67
N ASP A 91 2.97 -2.96 -15.79
CA ASP A 91 2.75 -2.85 -14.34
C ASP A 91 2.56 -1.40 -13.89
N ASN A 92 2.42 -0.45 -14.83
CA ASN A 92 2.09 0.93 -14.48
C ASN A 92 0.73 0.96 -13.80
N ARG A 93 0.65 1.61 -12.64
CA ARG A 93 -0.60 1.81 -11.93
C ARG A 93 -1.36 2.96 -12.55
N MET A 94 -2.68 2.87 -12.56
CA MET A 94 -3.56 3.98 -12.90
C MET A 94 -3.96 4.72 -11.62
N LEU A 95 -3.87 6.04 -11.63
CA LEU A 95 -4.28 6.88 -10.50
C LEU A 95 -5.80 6.90 -10.40
N ASN A 96 -6.34 6.54 -9.24
CA ASN A 96 -7.76 6.71 -8.97
C ASN A 96 -8.05 8.16 -8.57
N ILE A 97 -8.53 8.97 -9.51
CA ILE A 97 -8.83 10.39 -9.28
C ILE A 97 -10.07 10.64 -8.41
N GLU A 98 -10.91 9.63 -8.19
CA GLU A 98 -12.09 9.73 -7.32
C GLU A 98 -11.71 9.63 -5.83
N ARG A 99 -10.43 9.37 -5.52
CA ARG A 99 -9.95 9.12 -4.16
C ARG A 99 -8.80 10.02 -3.78
N ASN A 100 -8.89 10.56 -2.57
CA ASN A 100 -7.85 11.44 -2.01
C ASN A 100 -6.57 10.69 -1.60
N ASN A 101 -6.71 9.44 -1.15
CA ASN A 101 -5.58 8.60 -0.72
C ASN A 101 -5.44 7.42 -1.67
N GLN A 102 -4.19 7.13 -2.06
CA GLN A 102 -3.81 5.90 -2.75
C GLN A 102 -3.12 4.99 -1.73
N PHE A 103 -3.61 3.77 -1.58
CA PHE A 103 -2.98 2.76 -0.75
C PHE A 103 -2.54 1.59 -1.61
N ASP A 104 -1.24 1.39 -1.66
CA ASP A 104 -0.64 0.38 -2.49
C ASP A 104 0.42 -0.39 -1.72
N ILE A 105 0.64 -1.60 -2.19
CA ILE A 105 1.73 -2.46 -1.75
C ILE A 105 2.68 -2.57 -2.92
N PHE A 106 3.97 -2.36 -2.66
CA PHE A 106 5.03 -2.47 -3.67
C PHE A 106 4.94 -3.83 -4.39
N ILE A 107 4.86 -3.85 -5.72
CA ILE A 107 4.54 -5.08 -6.48
C ILE A 107 5.61 -6.16 -6.27
N ASN A 108 6.79 -5.93 -6.83
CA ASN A 108 8.01 -6.72 -6.72
C ASN A 108 9.09 -6.03 -7.56
N ASN A 109 10.34 -6.40 -7.34
CA ASN A 109 11.45 -6.19 -8.27
C ASN A 109 12.62 -7.07 -7.80
N ASN A 110 13.21 -7.89 -8.67
CA ASN A 110 14.31 -8.80 -8.29
C ASN A 110 15.54 -8.11 -7.68
N GLN A 111 15.75 -6.83 -7.94
CA GLN A 111 16.80 -6.01 -7.31
C GLN A 111 16.45 -5.59 -5.88
N LEU A 112 15.17 -5.69 -5.49
CA LEU A 112 14.59 -5.24 -4.22
C LEU A 112 13.80 -6.36 -3.51
N PRO A 113 14.38 -7.56 -3.29
CA PRO A 113 13.65 -8.70 -2.72
C PRO A 113 13.11 -8.44 -1.31
N ARG A 114 13.71 -7.49 -0.58
CA ARG A 114 13.26 -7.06 0.77
C ARG A 114 11.96 -6.27 0.77
N LEU A 115 11.48 -5.85 -0.39
CA LEU A 115 10.21 -5.13 -0.56
C LEU A 115 9.11 -6.04 -1.11
N TYR A 116 9.36 -7.35 -1.20
CA TYR A 116 8.34 -8.26 -1.67
C TYR A 116 7.18 -8.31 -0.67
N PRO A 117 5.92 -8.29 -1.12
CA PRO A 117 4.76 -8.28 -0.25
C PRO A 117 4.78 -9.41 0.80
N ASN A 118 5.22 -10.61 0.42
CA ASN A 118 5.32 -11.77 1.32
C ASN A 118 6.38 -11.64 2.43
N THR A 119 7.26 -10.63 2.34
CA THR A 119 8.25 -10.33 3.38
C THR A 119 7.75 -9.28 4.38
N ILE A 120 6.65 -8.60 4.07
CA ILE A 120 6.00 -7.58 4.90
C ILE A 120 4.91 -8.27 5.73
N ARG A 121 5.01 -8.16 7.05
CA ARG A 121 4.06 -8.82 7.98
C ARG A 121 3.05 -7.84 8.58
N ASP A 122 3.38 -6.56 8.57
CA ASP A 122 2.63 -5.47 9.18
C ASP A 122 2.24 -4.44 8.13
N PHE A 123 0.94 -4.29 7.89
CA PHE A 123 0.39 -3.28 7.00
C PHE A 123 -0.33 -2.19 7.78
N ALA A 124 0.07 -0.93 7.56
CA ALA A 124 -0.40 0.19 8.37
C ALA A 124 -1.70 0.84 7.89
N PHE A 125 -2.25 0.44 6.74
CA PHE A 125 -3.37 1.17 6.14
C PHE A 125 -4.66 1.07 6.98
N VAL A 126 -4.90 -0.03 7.70
CA VAL A 126 -6.07 -0.16 8.60
C VAL A 126 -5.88 0.73 9.83
N ASP A 127 -4.68 0.75 10.39
CA ASP A 127 -4.31 1.63 11.50
C ASP A 127 -4.46 3.11 11.11
N TYR A 128 -4.00 3.48 9.92
CA TYR A 128 -4.18 4.82 9.37
C TYR A 128 -5.65 5.21 9.25
N ILE A 129 -6.50 4.34 8.67
CA ILE A 129 -7.93 4.60 8.52
C ILE A 129 -8.54 4.81 9.91
N TYR A 130 -8.34 3.88 10.84
CA TYR A 130 -8.86 3.95 12.21
C TYR A 130 -8.43 5.23 12.92
N ASN A 131 -7.15 5.59 12.86
CA ASN A 131 -6.62 6.78 13.51
C ASN A 131 -7.16 8.08 12.91
N SER A 132 -7.59 8.03 11.65
CA SER A 132 -8.21 9.16 10.94
C SER A 132 -9.73 9.28 11.09
N VAL A 133 -10.39 8.35 11.81
CA VAL A 133 -11.83 8.42 12.10
C VAL A 133 -12.15 9.60 13.02
N LYS A 134 -13.09 10.43 12.58
CA LYS A 134 -13.64 11.61 13.25
C LYS A 134 -15.17 11.55 13.22
N ALA A 135 -15.81 12.44 13.97
CA ALA A 135 -17.27 12.45 14.15
C ALA A 135 -18.08 12.62 12.86
N ASP A 136 -17.49 13.21 11.82
CA ASP A 136 -18.14 13.60 10.57
C ASP A 136 -17.71 12.76 9.36
N ASN A 137 -16.75 11.85 9.52
CA ASN A 137 -16.14 11.14 8.38
C ASN A 137 -16.28 9.62 8.40
N LEU A 138 -17.02 9.05 9.35
CA LEU A 138 -17.14 7.60 9.52
C LEU A 138 -17.53 6.88 8.24
N LYS A 139 -18.55 7.37 7.52
CA LYS A 139 -18.99 6.80 6.23
C LYS A 139 -17.85 6.75 5.21
N ALA A 140 -17.08 7.83 5.10
CA ALA A 140 -15.95 7.89 4.18
C ALA A 140 -14.87 6.87 4.57
N LYS A 141 -14.60 6.69 5.87
CA LYS A 141 -13.62 5.71 6.38
C LYS A 141 -14.05 4.27 6.18
N VAL A 142 -15.34 3.98 6.31
CA VAL A 142 -15.89 2.66 5.94
C VAL A 142 -15.69 2.38 4.44
N LEU A 143 -15.98 3.34 3.57
CA LEU A 143 -15.79 3.18 2.12
C LEU A 143 -14.31 3.06 1.73
N GLU A 144 -13.41 3.75 2.44
CA GLU A 144 -11.96 3.64 2.27
C GLU A 144 -11.49 2.23 2.64
N TYR A 145 -11.96 1.68 3.77
CA TYR A 145 -11.67 0.31 4.17
C TYR A 145 -12.24 -0.75 3.21
N GLN A 146 -13.49 -0.58 2.76
CA GLN A 146 -14.10 -1.50 1.81
C GLN A 146 -13.34 -1.54 0.48
N HIS A 147 -12.81 -0.40 0.04
CA HIS A 147 -11.97 -0.36 -1.15
C HIS A 147 -10.66 -1.13 -0.96
N LEU A 148 -10.04 -1.03 0.22
CA LEU A 148 -8.87 -1.84 0.55
C LEU A 148 -9.16 -3.34 0.52
N LEU A 149 -10.33 -3.77 0.98
CA LEU A 149 -10.73 -5.17 0.87
C LEU A 149 -10.85 -5.65 -0.58
N ILE A 150 -11.17 -4.77 -1.52
CA ILE A 150 -11.22 -5.09 -2.96
C ILE A 150 -9.80 -5.18 -3.54
N LEU A 151 -8.93 -4.22 -3.21
CA LEU A 151 -7.59 -4.14 -3.78
C LEU A 151 -6.58 -5.10 -3.15
N HIS A 152 -6.60 -5.21 -1.82
CA HIS A 152 -5.57 -5.87 -1.00
C HIS A 152 -6.24 -6.77 0.05
N ASN A 153 -7.10 -7.69 -0.41
CA ASN A 153 -8.00 -8.47 0.46
C ASN A 153 -7.27 -9.14 1.63
N ASP A 154 -6.33 -10.04 1.35
CA ASP A 154 -5.63 -10.83 2.35
C ASP A 154 -4.84 -9.95 3.34
N TYR A 155 -4.15 -8.95 2.83
CA TYR A 155 -3.37 -8.02 3.64
C TYR A 155 -4.27 -7.18 4.54
N THR A 156 -5.44 -6.77 4.04
CA THR A 156 -6.40 -5.97 4.78
C THR A 156 -7.05 -6.76 5.90
N ILE A 157 -7.41 -8.00 5.59
CA ILE A 157 -7.92 -8.96 6.55
C ILE A 157 -6.90 -9.22 7.66
N SER A 158 -5.64 -9.44 7.30
CA SER A 158 -4.58 -9.71 8.26
C SER A 158 -4.35 -8.52 9.19
N ALA A 159 -4.46 -7.29 8.67
CA ALA A 159 -4.28 -6.06 9.43
C ALA A 159 -5.51 -5.65 10.27
N SER A 160 -6.68 -6.27 10.06
CA SER A 160 -7.92 -6.01 10.80
C SER A 160 -8.38 -7.19 11.68
N ASN A 161 -7.40 -7.93 12.23
CA ASN A 161 -7.64 -9.11 13.06
C ASN A 161 -8.19 -8.77 14.46
N LEU A 162 -8.49 -9.81 15.26
CA LEU A 162 -9.03 -9.63 16.61
C LEU A 162 -8.08 -8.89 17.55
N ASP A 163 -6.76 -9.12 17.44
CA ASP A 163 -5.78 -8.44 18.28
C ASP A 163 -5.83 -6.93 18.01
N PHE A 164 -5.87 -6.53 16.73
CA PHE A 164 -6.03 -5.12 16.33
C PHE A 164 -7.26 -4.48 16.96
N ILE A 165 -8.39 -5.19 16.97
CA ILE A 165 -9.65 -4.71 17.54
C ILE A 165 -9.55 -4.65 19.07
N ALA A 166 -9.12 -5.72 19.71
CA ALA A 166 -9.05 -5.86 21.17
C ALA A 166 -8.13 -4.79 21.79
N ASP A 167 -6.96 -4.55 21.18
CA ASP A 167 -5.99 -3.54 21.62
C ASP A 167 -6.54 -2.10 21.59
N ARG A 168 -7.67 -1.88 20.90
CA ARG A 168 -8.25 -0.55 20.65
C ARG A 168 -9.63 -0.37 21.29
N ILE A 169 -10.12 -1.35 22.05
CA ILE A 169 -11.33 -1.21 22.84
C ILE A 169 -11.02 -0.37 24.09
N ASP A 170 -11.60 0.83 24.15
CA ASP A 170 -11.47 1.73 25.30
C ASP A 170 -12.85 2.33 25.66
N ILE A 171 -13.12 2.42 26.97
CA ILE A 171 -14.32 3.06 27.54
C ILE A 171 -14.35 4.56 27.23
N ARG A 172 -13.21 5.19 26.94
CA ARG A 172 -13.09 6.61 26.56
C ARG A 172 -13.13 6.83 25.05
N LEU A 173 -13.25 5.75 24.26
CA LEU A 173 -13.24 5.83 22.80
C LEU A 173 -14.42 6.67 22.30
N ASN A 174 -14.19 7.54 21.30
CA ASN A 174 -15.29 8.27 20.68
C ASN A 174 -16.26 7.30 19.97
N LYS A 175 -17.51 7.73 19.80
CA LYS A 175 -18.58 6.91 19.24
C LYS A 175 -18.21 6.36 17.85
N ASP A 176 -17.63 7.19 17.00
CA ASP A 176 -17.32 6.81 15.61
C ASP A 176 -16.20 5.78 15.49
N LYS A 177 -15.15 5.88 16.30
CA LYS A 177 -14.14 4.82 16.37
C LYS A 177 -14.72 3.53 16.92
N ARG A 178 -15.65 3.57 17.89
CA ARG A 178 -16.34 2.36 18.37
C ARG A 178 -17.15 1.73 17.26
N LEU A 179 -17.94 2.53 16.53
CA LEU A 179 -18.71 2.06 15.40
C LEU A 179 -17.83 1.47 14.30
N PHE A 180 -16.68 2.08 14.02
CA PHE A 180 -15.70 1.55 13.08
C PHE A 180 -15.13 0.19 13.56
N LEU A 181 -14.77 0.05 14.83
CA LEU A 181 -14.33 -1.24 15.39
C LEU A 181 -15.43 -2.30 15.34
N CYS A 182 -16.68 -1.95 15.67
CA CYS A 182 -17.83 -2.85 15.53
C CYS A 182 -18.02 -3.29 14.07
N PHE A 183 -17.83 -2.38 13.12
CA PHE A 183 -17.86 -2.69 11.69
C PHE A 183 -16.75 -3.68 11.29
N LEU A 184 -15.50 -3.48 11.76
CA LEU A 184 -14.41 -4.42 11.53
C LEU A 184 -14.72 -5.80 12.14
N LEU A 185 -15.24 -5.82 13.37
CA LEU A 185 -15.65 -7.04 14.05
C LEU A 185 -16.75 -7.78 13.29
N GLY A 186 -17.76 -7.07 12.78
CA GLY A 186 -18.81 -7.63 11.94
C GLY A 186 -18.27 -8.24 10.65
N HIS A 187 -17.30 -7.60 10.00
CA HIS A 187 -16.59 -8.17 8.85
C HIS A 187 -15.79 -9.42 9.20
N TYR A 188 -15.17 -9.46 10.38
CA TYR A 188 -14.44 -10.63 10.84
C TYR A 188 -15.38 -11.82 11.12
N THR A 189 -16.48 -11.59 11.83
CA THR A 189 -17.45 -12.65 12.17
C THR A 189 -18.19 -13.17 10.93
N SER A 190 -18.61 -12.29 10.02
CA SER A 190 -19.28 -12.69 8.77
C SER A 190 -18.42 -13.61 7.92
N ARG A 191 -17.11 -13.34 7.80
CA ARG A 191 -16.19 -14.22 7.07
C ARG A 191 -16.01 -15.57 7.74
N ARG A 192 -16.00 -15.61 9.08
CA ARG A 192 -15.95 -16.87 9.83
C ARG A 192 -17.23 -17.68 9.70
N GLN A 193 -18.39 -17.02 9.57
CA GLN A 193 -19.65 -17.71 9.32
C GLN A 193 -19.64 -18.48 7.99
N VAL A 194 -18.96 -17.96 6.96
CA VAL A 194 -18.75 -18.66 5.68
C VAL A 194 -17.78 -19.84 5.81
N SER A 195 -16.93 -19.87 6.83
CA SER A 195 -15.96 -20.96 7.08
C SER A 195 -16.50 -22.12 7.93
N PHE A 196 -17.73 -22.04 8.44
CA PHE A 196 -18.38 -23.23 9.00
C PHE A 196 -18.97 -24.07 7.86
N TYR A 197 -18.15 -24.92 7.27
CA TYR A 197 -18.67 -26.13 6.65
C TYR A 197 -19.13 -27.05 7.77
N GLU A 198 -20.44 -27.08 8.03
CA GLU A 198 -21.01 -28.18 8.80
C GLU A 198 -20.83 -29.44 7.96
N LEU A 199 -19.94 -30.33 8.41
CA LEU A 199 -19.82 -31.67 7.85
C LEU A 199 -21.23 -32.29 7.90
N GLN A 200 -21.83 -32.54 6.74
CA GLN A 200 -23.09 -33.26 6.70
C GLN A 200 -22.89 -34.59 7.42
N ASN A 201 -23.87 -35.02 8.24
CA ASN A 201 -23.87 -36.29 8.97
C ASN A 201 -23.77 -37.56 8.09
N LYS A 202 -23.43 -37.42 6.81
CA LYS A 202 -23.24 -38.48 5.82
C LYS A 202 -21.80 -38.59 5.32
N PHE A 203 -20.81 -38.14 6.10
CA PHE A 203 -19.42 -38.48 5.82
C PHE A 203 -19.22 -39.97 6.08
N GLN A 204 -19.43 -40.80 5.05
CA GLN A 204 -19.13 -42.22 5.10
C GLN A 204 -17.62 -42.40 5.01
N SER A 205 -17.02 -42.98 6.04
CA SER A 205 -15.71 -43.61 5.91
C SER A 205 -15.92 -44.99 5.29
N ASP A 206 -15.52 -45.18 4.03
CA ASP A 206 -15.26 -46.52 3.53
C ASP A 206 -13.98 -47.02 4.21
N ALA A 207 -14.16 -47.58 5.40
CA ALA A 207 -13.17 -48.46 6.00
C ALA A 207 -13.27 -49.79 5.24
N ILE A 208 -12.28 -50.05 4.39
CA ILE A 208 -11.92 -51.40 3.95
C ILE A 208 -10.97 -51.98 5.00
#